data_AF-A0A1Z4BKT9-F1
#
_entry.id   AF-A0A1Z4BKT9-F1
#
_cell.length_a   1.000
_cell.length_b   1.000
_cell.length_c   1.000
_cell.angle_alpha   90.00
_cell.angle_beta   90.00
_cell.angle_gamma   90.00
#
_symmetry.space_group_name_H-M   'P 1'
#
loop_
_entity.id
_entity.type
_entity.pdbx_description
1 polymer ?
#
loop_
_entity_poly.entity_id
_entity_poly.type
_entity_poly.pdbx_seq_one_letter_code
_entity_poly.pdbx_strand_id
1 'polypeptide(L)'
;MNIKNFKEKLIEKLYSLSDINKSIYSMYCIERIYGLYLLYTKKFNINTIYANQIKQRLWESIFYSNKDLNNLNREIENILPKEDFQGWEVALAINMSICFDISFKSMNNDHKNEVSGLYVYDSIFQVCCFLSHQKFIDKHLLNRIENSVIIAEEVNYQIQYLQYLENKKVSLEELKFYKNYWENNTLSIQYIKDKW
;
A
#
# COMPACT_ATOMS: atom_id res chain seq x y z
N MET A 1 -19.01 1.21 5.00
CA MET A 1 -18.75 -0.24 5.20
C MET A 1 -17.81 -0.36 6.39
N ASN A 2 -18.11 -1.16 7.42
CA ASN A 2 -17.21 -1.33 8.57
C ASN A 2 -15.90 -2.02 8.13
N ILE A 3 -14.76 -1.67 8.74
CA ILE A 3 -13.43 -2.26 8.50
C ILE A 3 -13.42 -3.80 8.56
N LYS A 4 -14.21 -4.42 9.44
CA LYS A 4 -14.33 -5.89 9.49
C LYS A 4 -14.88 -6.46 8.17
N ASN A 5 -15.95 -5.85 7.65
CA ASN A 5 -16.55 -6.24 6.38
C ASN A 5 -15.61 -5.94 5.20
N PHE A 6 -14.79 -4.89 5.30
CA PHE A 6 -13.78 -4.60 4.29
C PHE A 6 -12.71 -5.70 4.24
N LYS A 7 -12.14 -6.07 5.39
CA LYS A 7 -11.12 -7.13 5.46
C LYS A 7 -11.63 -8.45 4.88
N GLU A 8 -12.83 -8.87 5.26
CA GLU A 8 -13.44 -10.12 4.76
C GLU A 8 -13.62 -10.08 3.24
N LYS A 9 -14.17 -8.99 2.69
CA LYS A 9 -14.33 -8.83 1.24
C LYS A 9 -13.01 -8.73 0.49
N LEU A 10 -12.02 -8.06 1.07
CA LEU A 10 -10.68 -7.94 0.49
C LEU A 10 -10.05 -9.32 0.34
N ILE A 11 -10.11 -10.13 1.40
CA ILE A 11 -9.61 -11.51 1.38
C ILE A 11 -10.37 -12.36 0.37
N GLU A 12 -11.70 -12.32 0.38
CA GLU A 12 -12.56 -13.05 -0.57
C GLU A 12 -12.17 -12.74 -2.03
N LYS A 13 -12.04 -11.45 -2.35
CA LYS A 13 -11.66 -10.99 -3.69
C LYS A 13 -10.22 -11.35 -4.06
N LEU A 14 -9.28 -11.30 -3.12
CA LEU A 14 -7.91 -11.70 -3.42
C LEU A 14 -7.80 -13.20 -3.73
N TYR A 15 -8.58 -14.05 -3.06
CA TYR A 15 -8.62 -15.48 -3.38
C TYR A 15 -9.20 -15.80 -4.76
N SER A 16 -10.03 -14.95 -5.35
CA SER A 16 -10.59 -15.16 -6.70
C SER A 16 -9.62 -14.74 -7.82
N LEU A 17 -8.54 -14.01 -7.49
CA LEU A 17 -7.58 -13.52 -8.48
C LEU A 17 -6.49 -14.55 -8.82
N SER A 18 -6.06 -14.53 -10.08
CA SER A 18 -4.81 -15.18 -10.49
C SER A 18 -3.60 -14.57 -9.79
N ASP A 19 -2.51 -15.33 -9.65
CA ASP A 19 -1.28 -14.91 -8.95
C ASP A 19 -0.67 -13.62 -9.53
N ILE A 20 -0.73 -13.46 -10.85
CA ILE A 20 -0.27 -12.23 -11.51
C ILE A 20 -1.15 -11.03 -11.13
N ASN A 21 -2.46 -11.20 -11.05
CA ASN A 21 -3.38 -10.12 -10.67
C ASN A 21 -3.27 -9.75 -9.19
N LYS A 22 -2.95 -10.71 -8.32
CA LYS A 22 -2.58 -10.42 -6.91
C LYS A 22 -1.30 -9.61 -6.81
N SER A 23 -0.29 -9.94 -7.62
CA SER A 23 0.95 -9.17 -7.72
C SER A 23 0.69 -7.74 -8.23
N ILE A 24 -0.15 -7.58 -9.26
CA ILE A 24 -0.55 -6.26 -9.80
C ILE A 24 -1.28 -5.43 -8.73
N TYR A 25 -2.21 -6.05 -8.01
CA TYR A 25 -2.92 -5.39 -6.91
C TYR A 25 -1.98 -4.97 -5.78
N SER A 26 -0.98 -5.80 -5.47
CA SER A 26 0.01 -5.48 -4.44
C SER A 26 0.91 -4.30 -4.85
N MET A 27 1.26 -4.20 -6.15
CA MET A 27 1.93 -3.01 -6.69
C MET A 27 1.06 -1.76 -6.63
N TYR A 28 -0.24 -1.87 -6.92
CA TYR A 28 -1.19 -0.78 -6.69
C TYR A 28 -1.09 -0.27 -5.25
N CYS A 29 -1.10 -1.17 -4.26
CA CYS A 29 -1.03 -0.80 -2.85
C CYS A 29 0.28 -0.08 -2.50
N ILE A 30 1.43 -0.56 -2.99
CA ILE A 30 2.73 0.11 -2.83
C ILE A 30 2.68 1.54 -3.38
N GLU A 31 2.29 1.69 -4.65
CA GLU A 31 2.24 3.00 -5.30
C GLU A 31 1.29 3.94 -4.56
N ARG A 32 0.14 3.42 -4.11
CA ARG A 32 -0.88 4.20 -3.42
C ARG A 32 -0.35 4.88 -2.16
N ILE A 33 0.46 4.21 -1.34
CA ILE A 33 1.02 4.80 -0.11
C ILE A 33 2.43 5.38 -0.26
N TYR A 34 3.02 5.34 -1.46
CA TYR A 34 4.38 5.82 -1.69
C TYR A 34 4.56 7.31 -1.38
N GLY A 35 3.59 8.14 -1.76
CA GLY A 35 3.59 9.58 -1.42
C GLY A 35 3.61 9.85 0.08
N LEU A 36 2.97 8.98 0.88
CA LEU A 36 2.99 9.08 2.35
C LEU A 36 4.33 8.62 2.91
N TYR A 37 4.92 7.55 2.39
CA TYR A 37 6.27 7.12 2.78
C TYR A 37 7.32 8.22 2.58
N LEU A 38 7.19 9.06 1.54
CA LEU A 38 8.12 10.17 1.30
C LEU A 38 8.14 11.23 2.42
N LEU A 39 7.11 11.28 3.27
CA LEU A 39 7.08 12.17 4.43
C LEU A 39 8.09 11.74 5.48
N TYR A 40 8.17 10.43 5.73
CA TYR A 40 9.16 9.82 6.61
C TYR A 40 10.58 10.07 6.10
N THR A 41 10.82 9.81 4.82
CA THR A 41 12.16 9.98 4.25
C THR A 41 12.60 11.44 4.27
N LYS A 42 11.67 12.37 4.02
CA LYS A 42 11.94 13.81 4.15
C LYS A 42 12.26 14.21 5.59
N LYS A 43 11.48 13.75 6.57
CA LYS A 43 11.64 14.12 7.99
C LYS A 43 13.00 13.68 8.55
N PHE A 44 13.43 12.48 8.22
CA PHE A 44 14.66 11.88 8.75
C PHE A 44 15.84 11.92 7.77
N ASN A 45 15.70 12.64 6.66
CA ASN A 45 16.71 12.76 5.60
C ASN A 45 17.22 11.39 5.09
N ILE A 46 16.29 10.47 4.85
CA ILE A 46 16.59 9.11 4.39
C ILE A 46 16.58 9.08 2.88
N ASN A 47 17.57 8.40 2.31
CA ASN A 47 17.67 8.23 0.87
C ASN A 47 16.59 7.28 0.34
N THR A 48 15.84 7.70 -0.67
CA THR A 48 14.77 6.91 -1.30
C THR A 48 15.25 5.91 -2.35
N ILE A 49 16.56 5.89 -2.67
CA ILE A 49 17.16 5.00 -3.70
C ILE A 49 16.75 3.54 -3.48
N TYR A 50 16.89 3.02 -2.26
CA TYR A 50 16.57 1.61 -1.98
C TYR A 50 15.09 1.29 -2.20
N ALA A 51 14.19 2.13 -1.70
CA ALA A 51 12.75 1.95 -1.91
C ALA A 51 12.38 2.01 -3.40
N ASN A 52 13.00 2.91 -4.16
CA ASN A 52 12.81 3.01 -5.62
C ASN A 52 13.33 1.79 -6.37
N GLN A 53 14.51 1.27 -5.99
CA GLN A 53 15.08 0.06 -6.58
C GLN A 53 14.20 -1.16 -6.32
N ILE A 54 13.73 -1.35 -5.09
CA ILE A 54 12.79 -2.44 -4.74
C ILE A 54 11.53 -2.34 -5.60
N LYS A 55 10.92 -1.15 -5.67
CA LYS A 55 9.71 -0.89 -6.46
C LYS A 55 9.91 -1.20 -7.94
N GLN A 56 11.04 -0.75 -8.52
CA GLN A 56 11.37 -1.00 -9.93
C GLN A 56 11.54 -2.50 -10.21
N ARG A 57 12.28 -3.22 -9.36
CA ARG A 57 12.49 -4.67 -9.52
C ARG A 57 11.18 -5.46 -9.43
N LEU A 58 10.30 -5.10 -8.50
CA LEU A 58 8.98 -5.72 -8.40
C LEU A 58 8.15 -5.48 -9.67
N TRP A 59 8.12 -4.25 -10.20
CA TRP A 59 7.45 -3.95 -11.47
C TRP A 59 8.03 -4.76 -12.65
N GLU A 60 9.35 -4.81 -12.77
CA GLU A 60 10.03 -5.56 -13.83
C GLU A 60 9.72 -7.06 -13.75
N SER A 61 9.55 -7.59 -12.53
CA SER A 61 9.16 -8.98 -12.34
C SER A 61 7.76 -9.29 -12.88
N ILE A 62 6.82 -8.36 -12.74
CA ILE A 62 5.48 -8.46 -13.37
C ILE A 62 5.59 -8.31 -14.89
N PHE A 63 6.32 -7.31 -15.40
CA PHE A 63 6.38 -7.02 -16.84
C PHE A 63 6.98 -8.15 -17.66
N TYR A 64 8.10 -8.71 -17.18
CA TYR A 64 8.91 -9.64 -17.96
C TYR A 64 8.81 -11.07 -17.47
N SER A 65 7.99 -11.33 -16.44
CA SER A 65 7.94 -12.62 -15.75
C SER A 65 9.33 -13.09 -15.28
N ASN A 66 10.25 -12.14 -15.07
CA ASN A 66 11.63 -12.40 -14.64
C ASN A 66 11.70 -12.28 -13.10
N LYS A 67 12.06 -13.36 -12.42
CA LYS A 67 12.02 -13.45 -10.96
C LYS A 67 13.37 -13.18 -10.29
N ASP A 68 14.24 -12.34 -10.84
CA ASP A 68 15.47 -11.98 -10.11
C ASP A 68 15.18 -11.01 -8.94
N LEU A 69 14.47 -11.55 -7.96
CA LEU A 69 14.12 -10.96 -6.68
C LEU A 69 15.05 -11.48 -5.59
N ASN A 70 16.23 -11.99 -5.97
CA ASN A 70 17.24 -12.45 -5.02
C ASN A 70 17.61 -11.31 -4.07
N ASN A 71 17.72 -11.65 -2.78
CA ASN A 71 18.05 -10.75 -1.68
C ASN A 71 17.08 -9.56 -1.47
N LEU A 72 15.94 -9.50 -2.18
CA LEU A 72 15.00 -8.37 -2.03
C LEU A 72 14.46 -8.25 -0.59
N ASN A 73 14.30 -9.37 0.11
CA ASN A 73 13.96 -9.37 1.53
C ASN A 73 14.97 -8.61 2.41
N ARG A 74 16.27 -8.81 2.20
CA ARG A 74 17.33 -8.05 2.91
C ARG A 74 17.33 -6.58 2.52
N GLU A 75 16.99 -6.27 1.27
CA GLU A 75 16.84 -4.89 0.83
C GLU A 75 15.63 -4.20 1.48
N ILE A 76 14.53 -4.93 1.68
CA ILE A 76 13.35 -4.45 2.40
C ILE A 76 13.68 -4.18 3.88
N GLU A 77 14.55 -4.97 4.49
CA GLU A 77 15.03 -4.68 5.86
C GLU A 77 15.78 -3.34 5.94
N ASN A 78 16.49 -2.94 4.88
CA ASN A 78 17.23 -1.66 4.86
C ASN A 78 16.34 -0.41 4.79
N ILE A 79 15.07 -0.55 4.45
CA ILE A 79 14.10 0.57 4.44
C ILE A 79 13.26 0.64 5.70
N LEU A 80 13.38 -0.34 6.60
CA LEU A 80 12.70 -0.29 7.89
C LEU A 80 13.19 0.91 8.71
N PRO A 81 12.29 1.55 9.47
CA PRO A 81 12.71 2.60 10.38
C PRO A 81 13.67 2.12 11.46
N LYS A 82 14.64 2.98 11.78
CA LYS A 82 15.55 2.77 12.91
C LYS A 82 14.80 2.96 14.22
N GLU A 83 15.21 2.23 15.26
CA GLU A 83 14.56 2.23 16.57
C GLU A 83 14.53 3.59 17.27
N ASP A 84 15.50 4.46 16.96
CA ASP A 84 15.61 5.80 17.52
C ASP A 84 14.68 6.83 16.85
N PHE A 85 14.08 6.49 15.70
CA PHE A 85 13.15 7.39 15.02
C PHE A 85 11.76 7.36 15.66
N GLN A 86 11.24 8.56 15.94
CA GLN A 86 9.94 8.73 16.60
C GLN A 86 9.02 9.65 15.77
N GLY A 87 7.76 9.26 15.67
CA GLY A 87 6.73 10.02 14.98
C GLY A 87 5.75 9.13 14.23
N TRP A 88 4.63 9.69 13.83
CA TRP A 88 3.60 8.98 13.08
C TRP A 88 4.06 8.58 11.68
N GLU A 89 5.05 9.28 11.11
CA GLU A 89 5.66 8.96 9.82
C GLU A 89 6.42 7.61 9.87
N VAL A 90 6.90 7.20 11.04
CA VAL A 90 7.51 5.88 11.25
C VAL A 90 6.50 4.77 10.96
N ALA A 91 5.24 4.93 11.38
CA ALA A 91 4.18 3.97 11.09
C ALA A 91 3.92 3.86 9.57
N LEU A 92 3.97 4.96 8.83
CA LEU A 92 3.84 4.95 7.37
C LEU A 92 4.98 4.16 6.69
N ALA A 93 6.20 4.30 7.21
CA ALA A 93 7.34 3.57 6.68
C ALA A 93 7.29 2.08 7.01
N ILE A 94 6.82 1.70 8.21
CA ILE A 94 6.53 0.30 8.54
C ILE A 94 5.48 -0.28 7.57
N ASN A 95 4.38 0.44 7.33
CA ASN A 95 3.34 0.01 6.38
C ASN A 95 3.88 -0.16 4.97
N MET A 96 4.76 0.74 4.52
CA MET A 96 5.44 0.61 3.23
C MET A 96 6.31 -0.65 3.15
N SER A 97 7.16 -0.90 4.16
CA SER A 97 8.00 -2.10 4.21
C SER A 97 7.17 -3.38 4.19
N ILE A 98 6.02 -3.39 4.89
CA ILE A 98 5.10 -4.54 4.86
C ILE A 98 4.47 -4.71 3.47
N CYS A 99 4.06 -3.63 2.80
CA CYS A 99 3.57 -3.70 1.43
C CYS A 99 4.61 -4.26 0.46
N PHE A 100 5.89 -3.89 0.62
CA PHE A 100 6.98 -4.48 -0.15
C PHE A 100 7.17 -5.97 0.13
N ASP A 101 7.19 -6.38 1.40
CA ASP A 101 7.34 -7.78 1.80
C ASP A 101 6.18 -8.66 1.28
N ILE A 102 4.94 -8.18 1.40
CA ILE A 102 3.75 -8.87 0.85
C ILE A 102 3.86 -9.00 -0.66
N SER A 103 4.26 -7.93 -1.36
CA SER A 103 4.41 -7.96 -2.82
C SER A 103 5.50 -8.93 -3.25
N PHE A 104 6.64 -8.94 -2.56
CA PHE A 104 7.72 -9.90 -2.78
C PHE A 104 7.26 -11.35 -2.60
N LYS A 105 6.52 -11.64 -1.51
CA LYS A 105 5.95 -12.97 -1.24
C LYS A 105 4.93 -13.38 -2.30
N SER A 106 4.08 -12.45 -2.73
CA SER A 106 3.12 -12.64 -3.83
C SER A 106 3.82 -13.12 -5.11
N MET A 107 4.93 -12.48 -5.49
CA MET A 107 5.68 -12.84 -6.70
C MET A 107 6.41 -14.20 -6.60
N ASN A 108 6.65 -14.68 -5.37
CA ASN A 108 7.25 -15.99 -5.08
C ASN A 108 6.21 -17.09 -4.80
N ASN A 109 4.94 -16.84 -5.13
CA ASN A 109 3.82 -17.75 -4.94
C ASN A 109 3.52 -18.09 -3.47
N ASP A 110 3.94 -17.25 -2.51
CA ASP A 110 3.56 -17.37 -1.10
C ASP A 110 2.38 -16.43 -0.80
N HIS A 111 1.18 -16.88 -1.19
CA HIS A 111 -0.05 -16.09 -1.14
C HIS A 111 -0.78 -16.13 0.21
N LYS A 112 -0.16 -16.69 1.25
CA LYS A 112 -0.86 -16.98 2.53
C LYS A 112 -1.25 -15.73 3.32
N ASN A 113 -0.70 -14.57 2.98
CA ASN A 113 -0.86 -13.32 3.74
C ASN A 113 -1.04 -12.06 2.87
N GLU A 114 -1.58 -12.20 1.66
CA GLU A 114 -1.78 -11.08 0.74
C GLU A 114 -2.92 -10.19 1.22
N VAL A 115 -2.60 -9.19 2.05
CA VAL A 115 -3.60 -8.20 2.48
C VAL A 115 -2.99 -6.79 2.50
N SER A 116 -2.15 -6.48 1.50
CA SER A 116 -1.48 -5.18 1.33
C SER A 116 -2.45 -3.99 1.36
N GLY A 117 -3.69 -4.18 0.90
CA GLY A 117 -4.77 -3.19 0.99
C GLY A 117 -5.12 -2.73 2.41
N LEU A 118 -4.94 -3.58 3.43
CA LEU A 118 -5.12 -3.17 4.84
C LEU A 118 -4.09 -2.14 5.28
N TYR A 119 -2.88 -2.17 4.72
CA TYR A 119 -1.82 -1.21 5.07
C TYR A 119 -1.99 0.11 4.31
N VAL A 120 -2.73 0.12 3.19
CA VAL A 120 -3.23 1.36 2.58
C VAL A 120 -4.26 2.01 3.51
N TYR A 121 -5.24 1.24 3.97
CA TYR A 121 -6.22 1.69 4.96
C TYR A 121 -5.53 2.21 6.23
N ASP A 122 -4.60 1.44 6.80
CA ASP A 122 -3.90 1.80 8.03
C ASP A 122 -3.10 3.10 7.83
N SER A 123 -2.42 3.26 6.70
CA SER A 123 -1.68 4.49 6.40
C SER A 123 -2.58 5.73 6.36
N ILE A 124 -3.78 5.64 5.76
CA ILE A 124 -4.78 6.72 5.80
C ILE A 124 -5.20 6.95 7.26
N PHE A 125 -5.54 5.89 7.98
CA PHE A 125 -5.94 5.95 9.38
C PHE A 125 -4.88 6.65 10.26
N GLN A 126 -3.59 6.37 10.08
CA GLN A 126 -2.49 7.02 10.81
C GLN A 126 -2.41 8.52 10.50
N VAL A 127 -2.52 8.92 9.22
CA VAL A 127 -2.55 10.34 8.82
C VAL A 127 -3.75 11.04 9.46
N CYS A 128 -4.92 10.41 9.40
CA CYS A 128 -6.16 10.87 9.99
C CYS A 128 -6.06 11.07 11.52
N CYS A 129 -5.45 10.13 12.23
CA CYS A 129 -5.12 10.27 13.65
C CYS A 129 -4.24 11.50 13.89
N PHE A 130 -3.18 11.68 13.10
CA PHE A 130 -2.30 12.83 13.19
C PHE A 130 -3.04 14.16 12.94
N LEU A 131 -3.85 14.25 11.89
CA LEU A 131 -4.63 15.43 11.52
C LEU A 131 -5.73 15.78 12.55
N SER A 132 -6.16 14.81 13.36
CA SER A 132 -7.16 15.05 14.40
C SER A 132 -6.65 15.96 15.53
N HIS A 133 -5.32 16.06 15.69
CA HIS A 133 -4.65 16.71 16.82
C HIS A 133 -5.09 16.22 18.21
N GLN A 134 -5.75 15.07 18.29
CA GLN A 134 -6.17 14.50 19.57
C GLN A 134 -5.02 13.73 20.21
N LYS A 135 -4.89 13.88 21.53
CA LYS A 135 -3.86 13.20 22.31
C LYS A 135 -4.09 11.69 22.42
N PHE A 136 -5.34 11.26 22.35
CA PHE A 136 -5.74 9.86 22.54
C PHE A 136 -6.66 9.42 21.41
N ILE A 137 -6.53 8.16 21.02
CA ILE A 137 -7.44 7.50 20.10
C ILE A 137 -8.58 6.91 20.93
N ASP A 138 -9.68 7.65 21.03
CA ASP A 138 -10.88 7.19 21.71
C ASP A 138 -11.92 6.63 20.72
N LYS A 139 -13.03 6.10 21.25
CA LYS A 139 -14.11 5.53 20.43
C LYS A 139 -14.74 6.58 19.50
N HIS A 140 -14.77 7.85 19.89
CA HIS A 140 -15.36 8.91 19.06
C HIS A 140 -14.47 9.23 17.86
N LEU A 141 -13.15 9.36 18.07
CA LEU A 141 -12.19 9.54 17.01
C LEU A 141 -12.22 8.36 16.05
N LEU A 142 -12.13 7.13 16.57
CA LEU A 142 -12.21 5.90 15.77
C LEU A 142 -13.44 5.90 14.87
N ASN A 143 -14.61 6.14 15.45
CA ASN A 143 -15.86 6.16 14.70
C ASN A 143 -15.89 7.29 13.66
N ARG A 144 -15.28 8.45 13.94
CA ARG A 144 -15.15 9.53 12.95
C ARG A 144 -14.24 9.12 11.79
N ILE A 145 -13.11 8.46 12.07
CA ILE A 145 -12.17 7.99 11.03
C ILE A 145 -12.84 6.97 10.13
N GLU A 146 -13.43 5.93 10.73
CA GLU A 146 -14.01 4.81 9.99
C GLU A 146 -15.19 5.22 9.09
N ASN A 147 -15.88 6.32 9.43
CA ASN A 147 -16.97 6.87 8.63
C ASN A 147 -16.56 8.09 7.79
N SER A 148 -15.27 8.42 7.73
CA SER A 148 -14.77 9.52 6.89
C SER A 148 -14.92 9.20 5.40
N VAL A 149 -15.05 10.24 4.59
CA VAL A 149 -15.18 10.11 3.13
C VAL A 149 -13.93 9.45 2.55
N ILE A 150 -12.74 9.84 3.01
CA ILE A 150 -11.46 9.28 2.53
C ILE A 150 -11.36 7.76 2.73
N ILE A 151 -11.79 7.24 3.89
CA ILE A 151 -11.79 5.80 4.15
C ILE A 151 -12.82 5.08 3.27
N ALA A 152 -14.03 5.62 3.18
CA ALA A 152 -15.09 5.02 2.37
C ALA A 152 -14.72 4.95 0.88
N GLU A 153 -14.12 6.03 0.35
CA GLU A 153 -13.65 6.08 -1.03
C GLU A 153 -12.52 5.09 -1.29
N GLU A 154 -11.48 5.07 -0.45
CA GLU A 154 -10.34 4.18 -0.65
C GLU A 154 -10.76 2.70 -0.59
N VAL A 155 -11.62 2.36 0.38
CA VAL A 155 -12.20 1.01 0.49
C VAL A 155 -12.99 0.64 -0.76
N ASN A 156 -13.84 1.54 -1.26
CA ASN A 156 -14.63 1.28 -2.46
C ASN A 156 -13.72 1.14 -3.69
N TYR A 157 -12.71 1.99 -3.83
CA TYR A 157 -11.75 1.94 -4.93
C TYR A 157 -10.99 0.62 -4.94
N GLN A 158 -10.49 0.17 -3.79
CA GLN A 158 -9.79 -1.12 -3.68
C GLN A 158 -10.67 -2.29 -4.12
N ILE A 159 -11.93 -2.32 -3.66
CA ILE A 159 -12.86 -3.39 -4.04
C ILE A 159 -13.20 -3.34 -5.53
N GLN A 160 -13.44 -2.15 -6.09
CA GLN A 160 -13.68 -1.99 -7.53
C GLN A 160 -12.47 -2.39 -8.36
N TYR A 161 -11.27 -2.05 -7.91
CA TYR A 161 -10.05 -2.40 -8.61
C TYR A 161 -9.78 -3.92 -8.58
N LEU A 162 -10.04 -4.58 -7.45
CA LEU A 162 -10.01 -6.04 -7.36
C LEU A 162 -11.03 -6.69 -8.30
N GLN A 163 -12.28 -6.20 -8.30
CA GLN A 163 -13.32 -6.68 -9.22
C GLN A 163 -12.92 -6.52 -10.69
N TYR A 164 -12.28 -5.40 -11.03
CA TYR A 164 -11.75 -5.18 -12.37
C TYR A 164 -10.68 -6.20 -12.78
N LEU A 165 -9.87 -6.65 -11.82
CA LEU A 165 -8.87 -7.69 -12.03
C LEU A 165 -9.45 -9.10 -12.06
N GLU A 166 -10.69 -9.33 -11.61
CA GLU A 166 -11.32 -10.65 -11.64
C GLU A 166 -11.45 -11.13 -13.10
N ASN A 167 -10.82 -12.27 -13.42
CA ASN A 167 -10.76 -12.88 -14.75
C ASN A 167 -10.11 -12.03 -15.86
N LYS A 168 -9.49 -10.89 -15.52
CA LYS A 168 -8.83 -10.06 -16.51
C LYS A 168 -7.42 -10.57 -16.81
N LYS A 169 -7.08 -10.72 -18.09
CA LYS A 169 -5.71 -10.88 -18.56
C LYS A 169 -5.18 -9.49 -18.94
N VAL A 170 -4.43 -8.86 -18.04
CA VAL A 170 -3.91 -7.51 -18.25
C VAL A 170 -2.77 -7.53 -19.28
N SER A 171 -2.84 -6.68 -20.30
CA SER A 171 -1.78 -6.58 -21.32
C SER A 171 -0.54 -5.85 -20.78
N LEU A 172 0.61 -5.99 -21.47
CA LEU A 172 1.83 -5.26 -21.10
C LEU A 172 1.65 -3.74 -21.21
N GLU A 173 0.93 -3.27 -22.24
CA GLU A 173 0.61 -1.85 -22.44
C GLU A 173 -0.28 -1.32 -21.31
N GLU A 174 -1.31 -2.10 -20.91
CA GLU A 174 -2.15 -1.76 -19.78
C GLU A 174 -1.34 -1.70 -18.47
N LEU A 175 -0.43 -2.65 -18.24
CA LEU A 175 0.43 -2.64 -17.06
C LEU A 175 1.35 -1.41 -17.02
N LYS A 176 1.96 -1.06 -18.15
CA LYS A 176 2.80 0.15 -18.26
C LYS A 176 1.99 1.42 -18.01
N PHE A 177 0.76 1.47 -18.52
CA PHE A 177 -0.17 2.55 -18.23
C PHE A 177 -0.48 2.62 -16.73
N TYR A 178 -0.82 1.50 -16.08
CA TYR A 178 -1.14 1.47 -14.66
C TYR A 178 0.02 1.90 -13.78
N LYS A 179 1.24 1.42 -14.06
CA LYS A 179 2.44 1.87 -13.37
C LYS A 179 2.54 3.40 -13.40
N ASN A 180 2.52 3.98 -14.61
CA ASN A 180 2.64 5.43 -14.76
C ASN A 180 1.48 6.18 -14.09
N TYR A 181 0.26 5.67 -14.22
CA TYR A 181 -0.91 6.27 -13.59
C TYR A 181 -0.77 6.31 -12.06
N TRP A 182 -0.42 5.20 -11.41
CA TRP A 182 -0.32 5.18 -9.94
C TRP A 182 0.90 5.93 -9.41
N GLU A 183 2.03 5.89 -10.10
CA GLU A 183 3.22 6.70 -9.75
C GLU A 183 2.89 8.20 -9.66
N ASN A 184 1.95 8.67 -10.47
CA ASN A 184 1.48 10.06 -10.47
C ASN A 184 0.25 10.31 -9.58
N ASN A 185 -0.38 9.28 -9.03
CA ASN A 185 -1.62 9.37 -8.24
C ASN A 185 -1.49 8.74 -6.85
N THR A 186 -0.31 8.87 -6.24
CA THR A 186 -0.07 8.45 -4.86
C THR A 186 -0.88 9.28 -3.86
N LEU A 187 -1.16 8.72 -2.67
CA LEU A 187 -1.82 9.46 -1.58
C LEU A 187 -0.91 10.58 -1.06
N SER A 188 -1.50 11.75 -0.84
CA SER A 188 -0.85 12.88 -0.19
C SER A 188 -1.59 13.27 1.09
N ILE A 189 -0.89 13.89 2.05
CA ILE A 189 -1.55 14.47 3.24
C ILE A 189 -2.64 15.45 2.83
N GLN A 190 -2.37 16.28 1.81
CA GLN A 190 -3.33 17.31 1.38
C GLN A 190 -4.63 16.67 0.89
N TYR A 191 -4.54 15.63 0.05
CA TYR A 191 -5.72 14.89 -0.40
C TYR A 191 -6.51 14.27 0.75
N ILE A 192 -5.82 13.67 1.73
CA ILE A 192 -6.47 13.09 2.91
C ILE A 192 -7.15 14.19 3.74
N LYS A 193 -6.47 15.32 3.96
CA LYS A 193 -6.99 16.47 4.71
C LYS A 193 -8.24 17.06 4.06
N ASP A 194 -8.28 17.14 2.73
CA ASP A 194 -9.42 17.71 1.99
C ASP A 194 -10.67 16.80 2.03
N LYS A 195 -10.50 15.52 2.38
CA LYS A 195 -11.58 14.50 2.43
C LYS A 195 -11.82 13.92 3.83
N TRP A 196 -11.19 14.50 4.85
CA TRP A 196 -11.25 14.10 6.24
C TRP A 196 -12.32 14.87 7.02
#